data_AF-J2K7U9-F1
#
_entry.id   AF-J2K7U9-F1
#
_cell.length_a   1.000
_cell.length_b   1.000
_cell.length_c   1.000
_cell.angle_alpha   90.00
_cell.angle_beta   90.00
_cell.angle_gamma   90.00
#
_symmetry.space_group_name_H-M   'P 1'
#
loop_
_entity.id
_entity.type
_entity.pdbx_description
1 polymer ?
#
loop_
_entity_poly.entity_id
_entity_poly.type
_entity_poly.pdbx_seq_one_letter_code
_entity_poly.pdbx_strand_id
1 'polypeptide(L)'
;MKERERIRQQLTVSPRVAASIVTAVRAQVPAYAALDDGRLHEVRAIAAWALERMLQLWATDGALTPADLRRFRGIAAARAADGRPVQAVLRAYRVAATVLTDEVAACTPAPDAPDAFALVRMALTTLDTLAEEMATAYTATSEDLAADRDRALRLLLDDLIAGRHASVGALTARAARLGSQLPDPYCLLVAEPVEADGPAVTQEAALGLLAALGGDGHDATSL
;
A
#
# COMPACT_ATOMS: atom_id res chain seq x y z
N MET A 1 18.15 -17.57 27.57
CA MET A 1 17.99 -16.14 27.97
C MET A 1 19.28 -15.33 27.88
N LYS A 2 20.35 -15.60 28.66
CA LYS A 2 21.60 -14.80 28.59
C LYS A 2 22.24 -14.75 27.19
N GLU A 3 22.17 -15.87 26.46
CA GLU A 3 22.69 -15.98 25.08
C GLU A 3 21.87 -15.18 24.07
N ARG A 4 20.55 -15.38 24.03
CA ARG A 4 19.66 -14.59 23.16
C ARG A 4 19.79 -13.09 23.39
N GLU A 5 19.92 -12.67 24.65
CA GLU A 5 20.12 -11.26 25.00
C GLU A 5 21.46 -10.72 24.48
N ARG A 6 22.54 -11.50 24.55
CA ARG A 6 23.83 -11.16 23.95
C ARG A 6 23.70 -10.98 22.43
N ILE A 7 23.08 -11.95 21.74
CA ILE A 7 22.89 -11.91 20.29
C ILE A 7 22.03 -10.71 19.89
N ARG A 8 20.93 -10.45 20.61
CA ARG A 8 20.09 -9.27 20.43
C ARG A 8 20.94 -8.00 20.53
N GLN A 9 21.70 -7.82 21.61
CA GLN A 9 22.54 -6.64 21.79
C GLN A 9 23.54 -6.48 20.64
N GLN A 10 24.24 -7.55 20.27
CA GLN A 10 25.22 -7.56 19.18
C GLN A 10 24.61 -7.12 17.84
N LEU A 11 23.43 -7.65 17.48
CA LEU A 11 22.80 -7.36 16.19
C LEU A 11 22.10 -6.00 16.18
N THR A 12 21.50 -5.56 17.30
CA THR A 12 20.81 -4.26 17.37
C THR A 12 21.77 -3.08 17.25
N VAL A 13 22.99 -3.17 17.78
CA VAL A 13 24.00 -2.10 17.60
C VAL A 13 24.65 -2.08 16.21
N SER A 14 24.40 -3.11 15.40
CA SER A 14 25.00 -3.24 14.07
C SER A 14 24.07 -2.67 13.00
N PRO A 15 24.34 -1.46 12.47
CA PRO A 15 23.55 -0.90 11.37
C PRO A 15 23.62 -1.74 10.10
N ARG A 16 24.63 -2.63 10.01
CA ARG A 16 24.82 -3.55 8.88
C ARG A 16 23.62 -4.45 8.68
N VAL A 17 22.98 -4.94 9.74
CA VAL A 17 21.90 -5.94 9.62
C VAL A 17 20.69 -5.33 8.92
N ALA A 18 20.28 -4.12 9.32
CA ALA A 18 19.21 -3.38 8.63
C ALA A 18 19.58 -3.08 7.17
N ALA A 19 20.84 -2.75 6.89
CA ALA A 19 21.31 -2.56 5.52
C ALA A 19 21.29 -3.85 4.68
N SER A 20 21.66 -5.00 5.27
CA SER A 20 21.56 -6.34 4.65
C SER A 20 20.11 -6.65 4.30
N ILE A 21 19.17 -6.40 5.22
CA ILE A 21 17.73 -6.59 4.99
C ILE A 21 17.26 -5.75 3.81
N VAL A 22 17.56 -4.45 3.79
CA VAL A 22 17.12 -3.57 2.70
C VAL A 22 17.75 -3.98 1.37
N THR A 23 19.03 -4.37 1.37
CA THR A 23 19.70 -4.87 0.17
C THR A 23 19.02 -6.13 -0.38
N ALA A 24 18.72 -7.10 0.49
CA ALA A 24 18.03 -8.33 0.10
C ALA A 24 16.60 -8.05 -0.41
N VAL A 25 15.86 -7.18 0.26
CA VAL A 25 14.50 -6.79 -0.16
C VAL A 25 14.53 -6.14 -1.56
N ARG A 26 15.47 -5.24 -1.82
CA ARG A 26 15.60 -4.61 -3.14
C ARG A 26 15.96 -5.61 -4.24
N ALA A 27 16.81 -6.59 -3.93
CA ALA A 27 17.21 -7.62 -4.87
C ALA A 27 16.06 -8.61 -5.18
N GLN A 28 15.18 -8.89 -4.21
CA GLN A 28 14.20 -9.97 -4.32
C GLN A 28 12.75 -9.50 -4.53
N VAL A 29 12.47 -8.21 -4.36
CA VAL A 29 11.12 -7.63 -4.45
C VAL A 29 11.12 -6.48 -5.46
N PRO A 30 10.61 -6.69 -6.70
CA PRO A 30 10.67 -5.69 -7.78
C PRO A 30 10.10 -4.31 -7.40
N ALA A 31 9.03 -4.27 -6.60
CA ALA A 31 8.42 -3.02 -6.13
C ALA A 31 9.35 -2.15 -5.26
N TYR A 32 10.45 -2.72 -4.75
CA TYR A 32 11.44 -2.02 -3.93
C TYR A 32 12.72 -1.66 -4.72
N ALA A 33 12.90 -2.20 -5.93
CA ALA A 33 14.11 -1.98 -6.71
C ALA A 33 14.27 -0.51 -7.14
N ALA A 34 13.16 0.13 -7.54
CA ALA A 34 13.09 1.47 -8.12
C ALA A 34 12.69 2.58 -7.13
N LEU A 35 12.81 2.34 -5.81
CA LEU A 35 12.50 3.37 -4.82
C LEU A 35 13.53 4.50 -4.84
N ASP A 36 13.04 5.73 -4.73
CA ASP A 36 13.86 6.92 -4.50
C ASP A 36 14.51 6.91 -3.10
N ASP A 37 15.51 7.80 -2.91
CA ASP A 37 16.30 7.85 -1.68
C ASP A 37 15.48 8.17 -0.42
N GLY A 38 14.42 8.97 -0.54
CA GLY A 38 13.54 9.33 0.56
C GLY A 38 12.74 8.12 1.06
N ARG A 39 12.08 7.41 0.14
CA ARG A 39 11.38 6.15 0.43
C ARG A 39 12.33 5.08 0.92
N LEU A 40 13.56 5.05 0.42
CA LEU A 40 14.56 4.08 0.85
C LEU A 40 15.03 4.34 2.29
N HIS A 41 15.19 5.61 2.69
CA HIS A 41 15.48 5.99 4.07
C HIS A 41 14.37 5.51 5.02
N GLU A 42 13.10 5.71 4.64
CA GLU A 42 11.96 5.23 5.41
C GLU A 42 11.95 3.70 5.56
N VAL A 43 12.20 2.96 4.46
CA VAL A 43 12.29 1.50 4.48
C VAL A 43 13.41 1.01 5.40
N ARG A 44 14.58 1.68 5.41
CA ARG A 44 15.67 1.35 6.35
C ARG A 44 15.26 1.59 7.80
N ALA A 45 14.59 2.69 8.10
CA ALA A 45 14.12 2.99 9.45
C ALA A 45 13.10 1.95 9.95
N ILE A 46 12.16 1.55 9.09
CA ILE A 46 11.19 0.48 9.40
C ILE A 46 11.91 -0.85 9.61
N ALA A 47 12.87 -1.20 8.74
CA ALA A 47 13.63 -2.45 8.87
C ALA A 47 14.44 -2.50 10.17
N ALA A 48 15.10 -1.41 10.55
CA ALA A 48 15.87 -1.33 11.80
C ALA A 48 14.97 -1.50 13.03
N TRP A 49 13.83 -0.79 13.06
CA TRP A 49 12.86 -0.92 14.16
C TRP A 49 12.26 -2.33 14.24
N ALA A 50 11.86 -2.90 13.11
CA ALA A 50 11.26 -4.24 13.07
C ALA A 50 12.29 -5.31 13.48
N LEU A 51 13.55 -5.18 13.05
CA LEU A 51 14.65 -6.05 13.47
C LEU A 51 14.83 -6.02 14.99
N GLU A 52 14.98 -4.83 15.57
CA GLU A 52 15.11 -4.67 17.02
C GLU A 52 13.93 -5.31 17.75
N ARG A 53 12.71 -5.10 17.25
CA ARG A 53 11.51 -5.66 17.86
C ARG A 53 11.49 -7.18 17.81
N MET A 54 11.78 -7.78 16.66
CA MET A 54 11.83 -9.25 16.50
C MET A 54 12.88 -9.90 17.41
N LEU A 55 14.08 -9.30 17.50
CA LEU A 55 15.13 -9.80 18.38
C LEU A 55 14.74 -9.66 19.87
N GLN A 56 14.03 -8.59 20.24
CA GLN A 56 13.49 -8.43 21.58
C GLN A 56 12.48 -9.52 21.92
N LEU A 57 11.53 -9.80 21.02
CA LEU A 57 10.52 -10.86 21.22
C LEU A 57 11.19 -12.22 21.42
N TRP A 58 12.20 -12.54 20.61
CA TRP A 58 12.97 -13.76 20.76
C TRP A 58 13.72 -13.85 22.09
N ALA A 59 14.37 -12.76 22.51
CA ALA A 59 15.19 -12.73 23.73
C ALA A 59 14.36 -12.89 25.01
N THR A 60 13.10 -12.41 25.00
CA THR A 60 12.20 -12.46 26.16
C THR A 60 11.11 -13.52 26.07
N ASP A 61 11.12 -14.37 25.04
CA ASP A 61 9.99 -15.26 24.72
C ASP A 61 8.65 -14.50 24.69
N GLY A 62 8.68 -13.28 24.15
CA GLY A 62 7.55 -12.36 24.12
C GLY A 62 6.67 -12.51 22.88
N ALA A 63 5.54 -11.82 22.89
CA ALA A 63 4.63 -11.70 21.76
C ALA A 63 4.47 -10.24 21.33
N LEU A 64 3.95 -10.04 20.11
CA LEU A 64 3.56 -8.72 19.63
C LEU A 64 2.53 -8.09 20.59
N THR A 65 2.76 -6.84 20.94
CA THR A 65 1.85 -6.05 21.77
C THR A 65 0.82 -5.34 20.90
N PRO A 66 -0.29 -4.86 21.47
CA PRO A 66 -1.23 -4.01 20.73
C PRO A 66 -0.57 -2.74 20.15
N ALA A 67 0.49 -2.22 20.79
CA ALA A 67 1.23 -1.07 20.26
C ALA A 67 2.05 -1.42 19.01
N ASP A 68 2.67 -2.61 18.98
CA ASP A 68 3.37 -3.11 17.80
C ASP A 68 2.39 -3.27 16.63
N LEU A 69 1.25 -3.92 16.89
CA LEU A 69 0.22 -4.14 15.88
C LEU A 69 -0.30 -2.83 15.31
N ARG A 70 -0.58 -1.83 16.15
CA ARG A 70 -0.96 -0.48 15.67
C ARG A 70 0.09 0.13 14.75
N ARG A 71 1.37 -0.06 15.04
CA ARG A 71 2.46 0.45 14.19
C ARG A 71 2.52 -0.28 12.85
N PHE A 72 2.38 -1.61 12.83
CA PHE A 72 2.32 -2.38 11.58
C PHE A 72 1.09 -2.05 10.73
N ARG A 73 -0.08 -1.85 11.36
CA ARG A 73 -1.28 -1.36 10.66
C ARG A 73 -1.04 0.01 10.05
N GLY A 74 -0.37 0.92 10.76
CA GLY A 74 0.02 2.24 10.23
C GLY A 74 0.96 2.14 9.03
N ILE A 75 1.93 1.22 9.05
CA ILE A 75 2.80 0.94 7.90
C ILE A 75 1.96 0.42 6.72
N ALA A 76 1.04 -0.51 6.95
CA ALA A 76 0.17 -1.06 5.91
C ALA A 76 -0.72 0.02 5.28
N ALA A 77 -1.32 0.89 6.09
CA ALA A 77 -2.11 2.03 5.65
C ALA A 77 -1.29 3.01 4.79
N ALA A 78 -0.06 3.34 5.22
CA ALA A 78 0.84 4.17 4.43
C ALA A 78 1.17 3.54 3.07
N ARG A 79 1.35 2.21 3.01
CA ARG A 79 1.60 1.51 1.73
C ARG A 79 0.37 1.44 0.83
N ALA A 80 -0.84 1.36 1.40
CA ALA A 80 -2.07 1.50 0.65
C ALA A 80 -2.17 2.91 0.02
N ALA A 81 -1.91 3.95 0.81
CA ALA A 81 -1.90 5.34 0.33
C ALA A 81 -0.83 5.59 -0.75
N ASP A 82 0.33 4.96 -0.65
CA ASP A 82 1.40 5.00 -1.66
C ASP A 82 1.08 4.16 -2.92
N GLY A 83 0.00 3.38 -2.93
CA GLY A 83 -0.34 2.45 -4.01
C GLY A 83 0.59 1.24 -4.12
N ARG A 84 1.37 0.93 -3.07
CA ARG A 84 2.32 -0.18 -3.08
C ARG A 84 1.58 -1.51 -2.84
N PRO A 85 1.71 -2.53 -3.72
CA PRO A 85 0.95 -3.76 -3.58
C PRO A 85 1.21 -4.48 -2.25
N VAL A 86 0.14 -4.86 -1.55
CA VAL A 86 0.21 -5.58 -0.26
C VAL A 86 1.09 -6.84 -0.35
N GLN A 87 1.00 -7.58 -1.46
CA GLN A 87 1.81 -8.79 -1.67
C GLN A 87 3.31 -8.50 -1.71
N ALA A 88 3.72 -7.34 -2.26
CA ALA A 88 5.11 -6.92 -2.25
C ALA A 88 5.59 -6.56 -0.85
N VAL A 89 4.73 -5.91 -0.04
CA VAL A 89 5.02 -5.58 1.35
C VAL A 89 5.21 -6.85 2.18
N LEU A 90 4.27 -7.81 2.09
CA LEU A 90 4.35 -9.09 2.80
C LEU A 90 5.57 -9.91 2.37
N ARG A 91 5.91 -9.90 1.07
CA ARG A 91 7.13 -10.55 0.59
C ARG A 91 8.39 -9.91 1.17
N ALA A 92 8.43 -8.59 1.32
CA ALA A 92 9.57 -7.91 1.95
C ALA A 92 9.78 -8.36 3.40
N TYR A 93 8.71 -8.57 4.18
CA TYR A 93 8.82 -9.09 5.54
C TYR A 93 9.34 -10.54 5.60
N ARG A 94 8.91 -11.40 4.68
CA ARG A 94 9.44 -12.78 4.58
C ARG A 94 10.94 -12.77 4.27
N VAL A 95 11.37 -11.94 3.32
CA VAL A 95 12.80 -11.77 2.99
C VAL A 95 13.58 -11.24 4.21
N ALA A 96 13.04 -10.24 4.91
CA ALA A 96 13.67 -9.68 6.11
C ALA A 96 13.83 -10.73 7.23
N ALA A 97 12.84 -11.61 7.41
CA ALA A 97 12.92 -12.68 8.39
C ALA A 97 14.01 -13.71 8.05
N THR A 98 14.17 -14.08 6.78
CA THR A 98 15.27 -14.95 6.34
C THR A 98 16.64 -14.34 6.63
N VAL A 99 16.82 -13.06 6.29
CA VAL A 99 18.08 -12.34 6.58
C VAL A 99 18.34 -12.27 8.09
N LEU A 100 17.31 -12.00 8.90
CA LEU A 100 17.43 -12.02 10.35
C LEU A 100 17.89 -13.39 10.86
N THR A 101 17.30 -14.49 10.40
CA THR A 101 17.69 -15.83 10.83
C THR A 101 19.12 -16.16 10.43
N ASP A 102 19.55 -15.74 9.25
CA ASP A 102 20.93 -15.95 8.77
C ASP A 102 21.95 -15.17 9.60
N GLU A 103 21.65 -13.91 9.94
CA GLU A 103 22.53 -13.06 10.75
C GLU A 103 22.61 -13.54 12.21
N VAL A 104 21.52 -14.10 12.77
CA VAL A 104 21.56 -14.77 14.08
C VAL A 104 22.40 -16.06 14.01
N ALA A 105 22.24 -16.88 12.97
CA ALA A 105 23.02 -18.10 12.79
C ALA A 105 24.52 -17.83 12.62
N ALA A 106 24.88 -16.69 12.03
CA ALA A 106 26.27 -16.26 11.83
C ALA A 106 26.94 -15.68 13.10
N CYS A 107 26.21 -15.51 14.20
CA CYS A 107 26.80 -15.01 15.45
C CYS A 107 27.83 -16.01 16.02
N THR A 108 28.82 -15.50 16.75
CA THR A 108 29.82 -16.33 17.43
C THR A 108 29.84 -16.02 18.94
N PRO A 109 29.57 -17.00 19.82
CA PRO A 109 29.07 -18.33 19.49
C PRO A 109 27.68 -18.27 18.82
N ALA A 110 27.41 -19.27 17.98
CA ALA A 110 26.10 -19.47 17.38
C ALA A 110 25.09 -19.87 18.46
N PRO A 111 23.79 -19.56 18.30
CA PRO A 111 22.78 -20.02 19.23
C PRO A 111 22.75 -21.55 19.26
N ASP A 112 22.42 -22.12 20.43
CA ASP A 112 22.15 -23.54 20.53
C ASP A 112 20.88 -23.94 19.75
N ALA A 113 20.70 -25.25 19.52
CA ALA A 113 19.57 -25.74 18.75
C ALA A 113 18.21 -25.33 19.36
N PRO A 114 17.96 -25.42 20.68
CA PRO A 114 16.73 -24.91 21.29
C PRO A 114 16.44 -23.43 20.99
N ASP A 115 17.44 -22.56 21.10
CA ASP A 115 17.30 -21.13 20.85
C ASP A 115 17.10 -20.82 19.37
N ALA A 116 17.76 -21.56 18.47
CA ALA A 116 17.54 -21.48 17.03
C ALA A 116 16.12 -21.92 16.64
N PHE A 117 15.61 -23.04 17.19
CA PHE A 117 14.23 -23.47 16.97
C PHE A 117 13.21 -22.48 17.55
N ALA A 118 13.50 -21.88 18.71
CA ALA A 118 12.66 -20.83 19.29
C ALA A 118 12.58 -19.60 18.39
N LEU A 119 13.71 -19.19 17.77
CA LEU A 119 13.74 -18.09 16.81
C LEU A 119 12.83 -18.36 15.61
N VAL A 120 12.97 -19.52 14.98
CA VAL A 120 12.19 -19.86 13.78
C VAL A 120 10.70 -19.95 14.10
N ARG A 121 10.32 -20.60 15.21
CA ARG A 121 8.91 -20.66 15.63
C ARG A 121 8.33 -19.27 15.89
N MET A 122 9.05 -18.43 16.65
CA MET A 122 8.64 -17.06 16.93
C MET A 122 8.52 -16.24 15.64
N ALA A 123 9.46 -16.38 14.71
CA ALA A 123 9.45 -15.66 13.45
C ALA A 123 8.25 -16.05 12.57
N LEU A 124 7.94 -17.34 12.46
CA LEU A 124 6.77 -17.84 11.71
C LEU A 124 5.46 -17.32 12.33
N THR A 125 5.26 -17.53 13.63
CA THR A 125 4.05 -17.06 14.33
C THR A 125 3.87 -15.55 14.20
N THR A 126 4.97 -14.79 14.35
CA THR A 126 4.94 -13.34 14.22
C THR A 126 4.60 -12.91 12.80
N LEU A 127 5.22 -13.52 11.77
CA LEU A 127 4.92 -13.22 10.37
C LEU A 127 3.46 -13.52 10.00
N ASP A 128 2.88 -14.60 10.50
CA ASP A 128 1.48 -14.95 10.26
C ASP A 128 0.54 -13.89 10.85
N THR A 129 0.78 -13.50 12.11
CA THR A 129 0.01 -12.42 12.75
C THR A 129 0.17 -11.09 12.00
N LEU A 130 1.39 -10.73 11.61
CA LEU A 130 1.63 -9.51 10.85
C LEU A 130 0.97 -9.55 9.48
N ALA A 131 0.97 -10.69 8.80
CA ALA A 131 0.34 -10.82 7.50
C ALA A 131 -1.16 -10.56 7.54
N GLU A 132 -1.86 -11.14 8.52
CA GLU A 132 -3.29 -10.92 8.74
C GLU A 132 -3.61 -9.46 9.09
N GLU A 133 -2.86 -8.90 10.04
CA GLU A 133 -3.06 -7.54 10.54
C GLU A 133 -2.76 -6.47 9.50
N MET A 134 -1.68 -6.66 8.73
CA MET A 134 -1.31 -5.74 7.66
C MET A 134 -2.25 -5.87 6.46
N ALA A 135 -2.68 -7.07 6.08
CA ALA A 135 -3.63 -7.24 4.99
C ALA A 135 -4.98 -6.57 5.32
N THR A 136 -5.48 -6.77 6.55
CA THR A 136 -6.73 -6.15 7.01
C THR A 136 -6.63 -4.62 6.99
N ALA A 137 -5.58 -4.04 7.56
CA ALA A 137 -5.39 -2.59 7.57
C ALA A 137 -5.19 -2.00 6.17
N TYR A 138 -4.46 -2.71 5.29
CA TYR A 138 -4.27 -2.31 3.90
C TYR A 138 -5.59 -2.25 3.15
N THR A 139 -6.42 -3.29 3.27
CA THR A 139 -7.74 -3.38 2.60
C THR A 139 -8.65 -2.27 3.10
N ALA A 140 -8.82 -2.13 4.42
CA ALA A 140 -9.66 -1.08 5.00
C ALA A 140 -9.23 0.32 4.54
N THR A 141 -7.92 0.60 4.55
CA THR A 141 -7.40 1.90 4.06
C THR A 141 -7.66 2.09 2.57
N SER A 142 -7.52 1.05 1.76
CA SER A 142 -7.78 1.12 0.31
C SER A 142 -9.25 1.39 0.03
N GLU A 143 -10.15 0.77 0.78
CA GLU A 143 -11.59 0.98 0.71
C GLU A 143 -11.96 2.41 1.13
N ASP A 144 -11.41 2.91 2.23
CA ASP A 144 -11.62 4.29 2.69
C ASP A 144 -11.15 5.32 1.63
N LEU A 145 -9.97 5.12 1.06
CA LEU A 145 -9.42 5.98 0.01
C LEU A 145 -10.28 5.95 -1.27
N ALA A 146 -10.80 4.77 -1.64
CA ALA A 146 -11.72 4.64 -2.76
C ALA A 146 -13.05 5.35 -2.48
N ALA A 147 -13.62 5.18 -1.29
CA ALA A 147 -14.87 5.81 -0.89
C ALA A 147 -14.76 7.34 -0.84
N ASP A 148 -13.64 7.87 -0.34
CA ASP A 148 -13.35 9.31 -0.33
C ASP A 148 -13.19 9.88 -1.74
N ARG A 149 -12.51 9.14 -2.63
CA ARG A 149 -12.42 9.50 -4.04
C ARG A 149 -13.80 9.53 -4.71
N ASP A 150 -14.62 8.52 -4.48
CA ASP A 150 -15.97 8.43 -5.04
C ASP A 150 -16.86 9.57 -4.54
N ARG A 151 -16.78 9.90 -3.24
CA ARG A 151 -17.47 11.05 -2.66
C ARG A 151 -17.00 12.36 -3.31
N ALA A 152 -15.70 12.53 -3.50
CA ALA A 152 -15.14 13.73 -4.13
C ALA A 152 -15.52 13.86 -5.61
N LEU A 153 -15.64 12.75 -6.35
CA LEU A 153 -16.15 12.71 -7.72
C LEU A 153 -17.63 13.07 -7.80
N ARG A 154 -18.47 12.58 -6.87
CA ARG A 154 -19.88 12.98 -6.78
C ARG A 154 -20.04 14.49 -6.54
N LEU A 155 -19.28 15.03 -5.58
CA LEU A 155 -19.28 16.48 -5.32
C LEU A 155 -18.79 17.29 -6.53
N LEU A 156 -17.82 16.78 -7.28
CA LEU A 156 -17.36 17.40 -8.52
C LEU A 156 -18.49 17.41 -9.57
N LEU A 157 -19.21 16.30 -9.73
CA LEU A 157 -20.34 16.19 -10.65
C LEU A 157 -21.48 17.14 -10.25
N ASP A 158 -21.81 17.22 -8.97
CA ASP A 158 -22.85 18.14 -8.47
C ASP A 158 -22.48 19.61 -8.73
N ASP A 159 -21.20 19.97 -8.56
CA ASP A 159 -20.71 21.30 -8.87
C ASP A 159 -20.74 21.60 -10.37
N LEU A 160 -20.46 20.60 -11.22
CA LEU A 160 -20.59 20.71 -12.68
C LEU A 160 -22.03 20.94 -13.11
N ILE A 161 -22.98 20.14 -12.60
CA ILE A 161 -24.41 20.28 -12.90
C ILE A 161 -24.92 21.66 -12.47
N ALA A 162 -24.49 22.14 -11.31
CA ALA A 162 -24.92 23.43 -10.78
C ALA A 162 -24.13 24.63 -11.32
N GLY A 163 -23.14 24.43 -12.18
CA GLY A 163 -22.26 25.49 -12.69
C GLY A 163 -21.37 26.16 -11.62
N ARG A 164 -21.12 25.50 -10.48
CA ARG A 164 -20.34 26.01 -9.35
C ARG A 164 -18.84 25.76 -9.52
N HIS A 165 -18.23 26.39 -10.52
CA HIS A 165 -16.77 26.32 -10.70
C HIS A 165 -16.16 27.70 -11.01
N ALA A 166 -15.03 28.01 -10.35
CA ALA A 166 -14.36 29.30 -10.51
C ALA A 166 -13.80 29.54 -11.93
N SER A 167 -13.31 28.46 -12.58
CA SER A 167 -12.81 28.48 -13.95
C SER A 167 -12.67 27.06 -14.50
N VAL A 168 -12.56 26.93 -15.83
CA VAL A 168 -12.26 25.66 -16.52
C VAL A 168 -10.93 25.07 -16.03
N GLY A 169 -9.89 25.90 -15.85
CA GLY A 169 -8.60 25.44 -15.35
C GLY A 169 -8.67 24.85 -13.93
N ALA A 170 -9.44 25.47 -13.03
CA ALA A 170 -9.63 24.97 -11.67
C ALA A 170 -10.40 23.64 -11.66
N LEU A 171 -11.39 23.50 -12.54
CA LEU A 171 -12.17 22.29 -12.73
C LEU A 171 -11.31 21.14 -13.27
N THR A 172 -10.57 21.37 -14.36
CA THR A 172 -9.68 20.35 -14.96
C THR A 172 -8.60 19.92 -13.96
N ALA A 173 -8.02 20.85 -13.19
CA ALA A 173 -7.07 20.52 -12.13
C ALA A 173 -7.71 19.67 -11.02
N ARG A 174 -8.95 19.96 -10.62
CA ARG A 174 -9.68 19.17 -9.62
C ARG A 174 -10.01 17.76 -10.14
N ALA A 175 -10.47 17.64 -11.37
CA ALA A 175 -10.72 16.34 -12.02
C ALA A 175 -9.44 15.51 -12.11
N ALA A 176 -8.33 16.12 -12.56
CA ALA A 176 -7.04 15.46 -12.69
C ALA A 176 -6.53 14.93 -11.34
N ARG A 177 -6.69 15.69 -10.25
CA ARG A 177 -6.37 15.22 -8.89
C ARG A 177 -7.19 14.02 -8.43
N LEU A 178 -8.40 13.84 -8.97
CA LEU A 178 -9.26 12.68 -8.72
C LEU A 178 -9.00 11.54 -9.71
N GLY A 179 -7.97 11.63 -10.54
CA GLY A 179 -7.63 10.63 -11.55
C GLY A 179 -8.61 10.57 -12.72
N SER A 180 -9.34 11.66 -12.97
CA SER A 180 -10.21 11.81 -14.15
C SER A 180 -9.69 12.91 -15.05
N GLN A 181 -9.75 12.70 -16.35
CA GLN A 181 -9.46 13.75 -17.33
C GLN A 181 -10.78 14.18 -17.97
N LEU A 182 -11.09 15.47 -17.88
CA LEU A 182 -12.22 16.05 -18.61
C LEU A 182 -11.77 16.36 -20.04
N PRO A 183 -12.59 16.05 -21.06
CA PRO A 183 -12.35 16.49 -22.43
C PRO A 183 -12.30 18.03 -22.51
N ASP A 184 -11.63 18.56 -23.54
CA ASP A 184 -11.69 19.98 -23.89
C ASP A 184 -12.04 20.14 -25.38
N PRO A 185 -13.22 20.66 -25.74
CA PRO A 185 -14.30 21.09 -24.83
C PRO A 185 -15.00 19.89 -24.16
N TYR A 186 -15.52 20.07 -22.93
CA TYR A 186 -16.41 19.10 -22.30
C TYR A 186 -17.87 19.52 -22.45
N CYS A 187 -18.75 18.54 -22.65
CA CYS A 187 -20.20 18.70 -22.56
C CYS A 187 -20.74 17.74 -21.49
N LEU A 188 -21.69 18.20 -20.68
CA LEU A 188 -22.41 17.35 -19.74
C LEU A 188 -23.73 16.92 -20.37
N LEU A 189 -23.90 15.63 -20.58
CA LEU A 189 -25.16 15.05 -20.99
C LEU A 189 -25.90 14.52 -19.75
N VAL A 190 -27.09 15.04 -19.51
CA VAL A 190 -28.00 14.52 -18.48
C VAL A 190 -29.10 13.76 -19.20
N ALA A 191 -29.23 12.47 -18.90
CA ALA A 191 -30.30 11.62 -19.42
C ALA A 191 -31.21 11.22 -18.26
N GLU A 192 -32.52 11.38 -18.46
CA GLU A 192 -33.55 10.93 -17.52
C GLU A 192 -34.30 9.75 -18.15
N PRO A 193 -34.57 8.66 -17.40
CA PRO A 193 -35.42 7.59 -17.91
C PRO A 193 -36.82 8.12 -18.20
N VAL A 194 -37.39 7.71 -19.33
CA VAL A 194 -38.74 8.13 -19.77
C VAL A 194 -39.83 7.59 -18.82
N GLU A 195 -39.57 6.47 -18.15
CA GLU A 195 -40.44 5.90 -17.12
C GLU A 195 -39.75 6.00 -15.76
N ALA A 196 -40.45 6.55 -14.77
CA ALA A 196 -39.89 6.81 -13.44
C ALA A 196 -39.45 5.54 -12.68
N ASP A 197 -40.05 4.38 -13.02
CA ASP A 197 -39.71 3.06 -12.48
C ASP A 197 -38.87 2.20 -13.46
N GLY A 198 -38.33 2.81 -14.52
CA GLY A 198 -37.44 2.13 -15.45
C GLY A 198 -36.14 1.67 -14.79
N PRO A 199 -35.46 0.66 -15.35
CA PRO A 199 -34.16 0.24 -14.84
C PRO A 199 -33.17 1.41 -14.86
N ALA A 200 -32.36 1.52 -13.80
CA ALA A 200 -31.29 2.51 -13.75
C ALA A 200 -30.40 2.39 -14.99
N VAL A 201 -29.97 3.54 -15.54
CA VAL A 201 -29.07 3.57 -16.70
C VAL A 201 -27.81 2.78 -16.38
N THR A 202 -27.61 1.66 -17.07
CA THR A 202 -26.43 0.83 -16.89
C THR A 202 -25.21 1.50 -17.51
N GLN A 203 -24.01 1.16 -17.03
CA GLN A 203 -22.76 1.64 -17.62
C GLN A 203 -22.67 1.29 -19.12
N GLU A 204 -23.16 0.12 -19.51
CA GLU A 204 -23.22 -0.33 -20.91
C GLU A 204 -24.13 0.57 -21.75
N ALA A 205 -25.33 0.90 -21.26
CA ALA A 205 -26.23 1.82 -21.94
C ALA A 205 -25.65 3.23 -22.08
N ALA A 206 -24.98 3.73 -21.03
CA ALA A 206 -24.30 5.03 -21.06
C ALA A 206 -23.14 5.06 -22.08
N LEU A 207 -22.33 4.00 -22.15
CA LEU A 207 -21.27 3.86 -23.15
C LEU A 207 -21.82 3.74 -24.56
N GLY A 208 -22.93 3.01 -24.75
CA GLY A 208 -23.63 2.94 -26.03
C GLY A 208 -24.15 4.30 -26.49
N LEU A 209 -24.72 5.09 -25.58
CA LEU A 209 -25.17 6.45 -25.86
C LEU A 209 -24.00 7.38 -26.23
N LEU A 210 -22.89 7.31 -25.50
CA LEU A 210 -21.66 8.05 -25.82
C LEU A 210 -21.10 7.67 -27.19
N ALA A 211 -21.09 6.38 -27.54
CA ALA A 211 -20.65 5.91 -28.85
C ALA A 211 -21.58 6.39 -29.97
N ALA A 212 -22.90 6.37 -29.75
CA ALA A 212 -23.89 6.90 -30.70
C ALA A 212 -23.77 8.42 -30.91
N LEU A 213 -23.40 9.18 -29.87
CA LEU A 213 -23.13 10.61 -29.97
C LEU A 213 -21.78 10.94 -30.61
N GLY A 214 -20.81 10.01 -30.54
CA GLY A 214 -19.48 10.15 -31.15
C GLY A 214 -19.41 9.72 -32.62
N GLY A 215 -20.42 9.04 -33.15
CA GLY A 215 -20.51 8.62 -34.55
C GLY A 215 -21.52 9.44 -35.33
N ASP A 216 -21.09 10.60 -35.85
CA ASP A 216 -21.59 11.29 -37.08
C ASP A 216 -21.14 12.77 -37.10
N GLY A 217 -19.83 13.00 -37.24
CA GLY A 217 -19.29 14.37 -37.29
C GLY A 217 -18.00 14.60 -38.09
N HIS A 218 -17.54 13.62 -38.87
CA HIS A 218 -16.31 13.82 -39.67
C HIS A 218 -16.36 13.34 -41.12
N ASP A 219 -17.52 13.37 -41.78
CA ASP A 219 -17.54 13.36 -43.25
C ASP A 219 -18.73 14.15 -43.82
N ALA A 220 -18.46 14.78 -44.97
CA ALA A 220 -19.26 15.74 -45.75
C ALA A 220 -19.20 17.20 -45.24
N THR A 221 -18.59 18.17 -45.93
CA THR A 221 -18.40 18.29 -47.37
C THR A 221 -17.26 19.27 -47.68
N SER A 222 -16.36 18.86 -48.57
CA SER A 222 -15.64 19.80 -49.43
C SER A 222 -16.63 20.58 -50.28
N LEU A 223 -16.54 21.90 -50.27
CA LEU A 223 -16.69 22.78 -51.43
C LEU A 223 -15.93 24.08 -51.12
#